data_AF-A0A432JU88-F1
#
_entry.id   AF-A0A432JU88-F1
#
_cell.length_a   1.000
_cell.length_b   1.000
_cell.length_c   1.000
_cell.angle_alpha   90.00
_cell.angle_beta   90.00
_cell.angle_gamma   90.00
#
_symmetry.space_group_name_H-M   'P 1'
#
loop_
_entity.id
_entity.type
_entity.pdbx_description
1 polymer ?
#
loop_
_entity_poly.entity_id
_entity_poly.type
_entity_poly.pdbx_seq_one_letter_code
_entity_poly.pdbx_strand_id
1 'polypeptide(L)'
;KGFKENRHNFATNARSAQEIAEEKIFGKLDSEINLKQLLLSDYQKNDEQLKKVMQENNIPFLATDRNIFNMPAVGKSMTYRVIGITADGRRILMFNHDHTRNHSPKINDADKVILVESKSIQAYLNQLEEMGEDVAEYQGIFGYSMALTEQRSDVFEYPEPTVACTQNHYNLSVSPNAMGE
;
A
#
# COMPACT_ATOMS: atom_id res chain seq x y z
N LYS A 1 -2.88 -17.27 -7.85
CA LYS A 1 -3.75 -18.09 -6.96
C LYS A 1 -4.48 -17.11 -6.05
N GLY A 2 -5.82 -17.10 -6.00
CA GLY A 2 -6.59 -16.19 -5.12
C GLY A 2 -7.39 -15.03 -5.77
N PHE A 3 -7.28 -14.78 -7.08
CA PHE A 3 -7.96 -13.64 -7.74
C PHE A 3 -9.50 -13.77 -7.81
N LYS A 4 -10.05 -14.98 -7.64
CA LYS A 4 -11.50 -15.23 -7.67
C LYS A 4 -12.10 -15.63 -6.32
N GLU A 5 -11.33 -16.32 -5.47
CA GLU A 5 -11.85 -16.94 -4.24
C GLU A 5 -12.04 -15.92 -3.09
N ASN A 6 -11.18 -14.90 -2.99
CA ASN A 6 -11.19 -13.96 -1.84
C ASN A 6 -11.81 -12.59 -2.14
N ARG A 7 -12.55 -12.44 -3.26
CA ARG A 7 -13.12 -11.14 -3.66
C ARG A 7 -13.98 -10.47 -2.59
N HIS A 8 -14.70 -11.26 -1.81
CA HIS A 8 -15.55 -10.83 -0.72
C HIS A 8 -14.77 -10.34 0.52
N ASN A 9 -13.51 -10.73 0.68
CA ASN A 9 -12.69 -10.32 1.84
C ASN A 9 -11.99 -8.98 1.66
N PHE A 10 -11.91 -8.46 0.43
CA PHE A 10 -11.20 -7.21 0.18
C PHE A 10 -12.07 -6.00 0.53
N ALA A 11 -11.49 -5.07 1.29
CA ALA A 11 -11.99 -3.70 1.39
C ALA A 11 -11.85 -2.97 0.05
N THR A 12 -12.62 -1.89 -0.13
CA THR A 12 -12.47 -1.01 -1.29
C THR A 12 -11.18 -0.18 -1.16
N ASN A 13 -10.59 0.26 -2.28
CA ASN A 13 -9.40 1.11 -2.26
C ASN A 13 -9.70 2.49 -1.66
N ALA A 14 -10.98 2.90 -1.67
CA ALA A 14 -11.43 4.12 -1.03
C ALA A 14 -11.29 4.02 0.48
N ARG A 15 -11.63 2.87 1.07
CA ARG A 15 -11.42 2.63 2.50
C ARG A 15 -9.95 2.79 2.87
N SER A 16 -9.04 2.18 2.11
CA SER A 16 -7.60 2.34 2.37
C SER A 16 -7.14 3.79 2.24
N ALA A 17 -7.67 4.54 1.28
CA ALA A 17 -7.37 5.97 1.14
C ALA A 17 -7.94 6.80 2.30
N GLN A 18 -9.14 6.48 2.77
CA GLN A 18 -9.75 7.09 3.95
C GLN A 18 -8.91 6.85 5.21
N GLU A 19 -8.50 5.60 5.46
CA GLU A 19 -7.67 5.23 6.61
C GLU A 19 -6.38 6.07 6.66
N ILE A 20 -5.71 6.22 5.52
CA ILE A 20 -4.49 7.04 5.40
C ILE A 20 -4.77 8.51 5.70
N ALA A 21 -5.91 9.04 5.26
CA ALA A 21 -6.25 10.45 5.38
C ALA A 21 -6.78 10.84 6.76
N GLU A 22 -7.64 9.99 7.34
CA GLU A 22 -8.43 10.31 8.53
C GLU A 22 -7.88 9.66 9.81
N GLU A 23 -7.40 8.42 9.73
CA GLU A 23 -6.99 7.67 10.94
C GLU A 23 -5.49 7.75 11.16
N LYS A 24 -4.71 7.52 10.10
CA LYS A 24 -3.27 7.39 10.19
C LYS A 24 -2.59 8.65 10.72
N ILE A 25 -3.22 9.82 10.57
CA ILE A 25 -2.74 11.10 11.11
C ILE A 25 -2.55 11.05 12.63
N PHE A 26 -3.39 10.29 13.35
CA PHE A 26 -3.30 10.16 14.81
C PHE A 26 -2.07 9.37 15.27
N GLY A 27 -1.47 8.57 14.39
CA GLY A 27 -0.25 7.82 14.71
C GLY A 27 1.04 8.40 14.15
N LYS A 28 1.00 9.60 13.53
CA LYS A 28 2.19 10.23 12.97
C LYS A 28 3.02 10.87 14.09
N LEU A 29 4.32 10.56 14.09
CA LEU A 29 5.31 11.22 14.93
C LEU A 29 5.72 12.56 14.35
N ASP A 30 6.18 13.46 15.22
CA ASP A 30 6.87 14.67 14.80
C ASP A 30 8.19 14.33 14.08
N SER A 31 8.52 15.12 13.06
CA SER A 31 9.69 15.00 12.21
C SER A 31 11.03 15.10 12.95
N GLU A 32 11.03 15.64 14.17
CA GLU A 32 12.24 15.77 15.00
C GLU A 32 12.66 14.43 15.64
N ILE A 33 11.77 13.43 15.70
CA ILE A 33 12.05 12.14 16.34
C ILE A 33 12.61 11.16 15.30
N ASN A 34 13.91 10.86 15.40
CA ASN A 34 14.54 9.82 14.60
C ASN A 34 14.24 8.44 15.19
N LEU A 35 13.10 7.87 14.82
CA LEU A 35 12.63 6.58 15.31
C LEU A 35 13.61 5.45 14.97
N LYS A 36 14.26 5.51 13.80
CA LYS A 36 15.27 4.53 13.39
C LYS A 36 16.46 4.51 14.36
N GLN A 37 16.99 5.68 14.71
CA GLN A 37 18.11 5.79 15.65
C GLN A 37 17.74 5.31 17.05
N LEU A 38 16.52 5.63 17.51
CA LEU A 38 16.02 5.14 18.79
C LEU A 38 16.01 3.60 18.82
N LEU A 39 15.39 2.97 17.81
CA LEU A 39 15.26 1.52 17.70
C LEU A 39 16.60 0.77 17.53
N LEU A 40 17.61 1.45 16.96
CA LEU A 40 18.96 0.89 16.79
C LEU A 40 19.83 1.04 18.04
N SER A 41 19.47 1.95 18.96
CA SER A 41 20.31 2.28 20.13
C SER A 41 20.32 1.19 21.21
N ASP A 42 19.17 0.57 21.48
CA ASP A 42 19.04 -0.50 22.50
C ASP A 42 17.86 -1.42 22.14
N TYR A 43 18.10 -2.36 21.22
CA TYR A 43 17.07 -3.24 20.68
C TYR A 43 16.32 -4.06 21.76
N GLN A 44 16.95 -4.31 22.91
CA GLN A 44 16.36 -5.06 24.02
C GLN A 44 15.27 -4.28 24.75
N LYS A 45 15.25 -2.95 24.61
CA LYS A 45 14.31 -2.05 25.27
C LYS A 45 13.37 -1.33 24.31
N ASN A 46 13.29 -1.78 23.05
CA ASN A 46 12.44 -1.16 22.04
C ASN A 46 10.99 -1.01 22.53
N ASP A 47 10.42 -2.02 23.19
CA ASP A 47 9.04 -1.95 23.70
C ASP A 47 8.84 -0.81 24.71
N GLU A 48 9.77 -0.62 25.64
CA GLU A 48 9.71 0.45 26.64
C GLU A 48 9.94 1.82 26.00
N GLN A 49 10.91 1.91 25.09
CA GLN A 49 11.23 3.13 24.36
C GLN A 49 10.08 3.58 23.46
N LEU A 50 9.45 2.66 22.72
CA LEU A 50 8.29 2.95 21.88
C LEU A 50 7.10 3.42 22.70
N LYS A 51 6.78 2.73 23.81
CA LYS A 51 5.72 3.16 24.73
C LYS A 51 5.97 4.55 25.27
N LYS A 52 7.22 4.83 25.69
CA LYS A 52 7.62 6.14 26.18
C LYS A 52 7.44 7.22 25.12
N VAL A 53 7.92 7.00 23.90
CA VAL A 53 7.74 7.95 22.79
C VAL A 53 6.27 8.18 22.47
N MET A 54 5.46 7.12 22.42
CA MET A 54 4.03 7.24 22.17
C MET A 54 3.32 8.06 23.27
N GLN A 55 3.67 7.82 24.54
CA GLN A 55 3.14 8.57 25.68
C GLN A 55 3.56 10.04 25.66
N GLU A 56 4.84 10.32 25.39
CA GLU A 56 5.39 11.68 25.33
C GLU A 56 4.80 12.50 24.18
N ASN A 57 4.44 11.85 23.06
CA ASN A 57 3.83 12.49 21.90
C ASN A 57 2.29 12.40 21.90
N ASN A 58 1.69 11.79 22.93
CA ASN A 58 0.24 11.58 23.04
C ASN A 58 -0.38 10.92 21.79
N ILE A 59 0.30 9.93 21.22
CA ILE A 59 -0.19 9.15 20.08
C ILE A 59 -0.64 7.75 20.51
N PRO A 60 -1.79 7.26 20.04
CA PRO A 60 -2.32 5.94 20.42
C PRO A 60 -1.62 4.77 19.72
N PHE A 61 -0.98 5.00 18.57
CA PHE A 61 -0.25 3.99 17.80
C PHE A 61 0.83 4.64 16.94
N LEU A 62 1.73 3.85 16.35
CA LEU A 62 2.77 4.31 15.42
C LEU A 62 2.40 4.03 13.97
N ALA A 63 2.26 5.08 13.18
CA ALA A 63 1.85 5.03 11.78
C ALA A 63 3.04 4.87 10.80
N THR A 64 3.98 3.99 11.09
CA THR A 64 5.24 3.88 10.33
C THR A 64 5.12 3.06 9.04
N ASP A 65 4.24 2.07 9.01
CA ASP A 65 4.04 1.22 7.82
C ASP A 65 3.24 1.97 6.74
N ARG A 66 3.39 1.59 5.47
CA ARG A 66 2.63 2.16 4.35
C ARG A 66 1.74 1.12 3.69
N ASN A 67 0.53 1.51 3.34
CA ASN A 67 -0.38 0.61 2.64
C ASN A 67 -0.04 0.58 1.13
N ILE A 68 0.34 -0.60 0.61
CA ILE A 68 0.70 -0.80 -0.80
C ILE A 68 0.07 -2.09 -1.34
N PHE A 69 -0.54 -2.01 -2.53
CA PHE A 69 -1.04 -3.20 -3.22
C PHE A 69 0.01 -3.80 -4.14
N ASN A 70 0.10 -5.13 -4.14
CA ASN A 70 0.85 -5.87 -5.16
C ASN A 70 0.01 -5.96 -6.43
N MET A 71 0.40 -5.19 -7.44
CA MET A 71 -0.27 -5.09 -8.73
C MET A 71 0.50 -5.90 -9.79
N PRO A 72 -0.21 -6.71 -10.60
CA PRO A 72 0.42 -7.35 -11.76
C PRO A 72 0.93 -6.27 -12.73
N ALA A 73 2.08 -6.51 -13.34
CA ALA A 73 2.81 -5.63 -14.27
C ALA A 73 3.36 -4.29 -13.71
N VAL A 74 2.74 -3.72 -12.67
CA VAL A 74 3.09 -2.38 -12.12
C VAL A 74 3.82 -2.46 -10.77
N GLY A 75 4.00 -3.67 -10.23
CA GLY A 75 4.70 -3.85 -8.96
C GLY A 75 3.86 -3.40 -7.77
N LYS A 76 4.47 -2.77 -6.75
CA LYS A 76 3.75 -2.33 -5.54
C LYS A 76 3.35 -0.86 -5.67
N SER A 77 2.05 -0.54 -5.61
CA SER A 77 1.56 0.84 -5.69
C SER A 77 0.21 0.99 -5.01
N MET A 78 -0.03 2.14 -4.38
CA MET A 78 -1.35 2.62 -3.97
C MET A 78 -1.73 3.90 -4.73
N THR A 79 -0.97 4.28 -5.76
CA THR A 79 -1.26 5.47 -6.55
C THR A 79 -2.31 5.14 -7.60
N TYR A 80 -3.52 5.66 -7.41
CA TYR A 80 -4.64 5.44 -8.32
C TYR A 80 -5.53 6.66 -8.47
N ARG A 81 -6.31 6.66 -9.55
CA ARG A 81 -7.48 7.54 -9.72
C ARG A 81 -8.67 6.76 -10.25
N VAL A 82 -9.88 7.14 -9.85
CA VAL A 82 -11.13 6.61 -10.42
C VAL A 82 -11.30 7.21 -11.83
N ILE A 83 -11.53 6.35 -12.82
CA ILE A 83 -11.75 6.73 -14.22
C ILE A 83 -13.15 6.38 -14.73
N GLY A 84 -13.95 5.70 -13.92
CA GLY A 84 -15.32 5.33 -14.26
C GLY A 84 -15.98 4.51 -13.18
N ILE A 85 -17.26 4.21 -13.40
CA ILE A 85 -18.09 3.38 -12.53
C ILE A 85 -18.85 2.40 -13.43
N THR A 86 -18.87 1.13 -13.06
CA THR A 86 -19.64 0.10 -13.78
C THR A 86 -21.14 0.26 -13.49
N ALA A 87 -21.99 -0.39 -14.31
CA ALA A 87 -23.45 -0.31 -14.12
C ALA A 87 -23.93 -0.83 -12.74
N ASP A 88 -23.17 -1.72 -12.11
CA ASP A 88 -23.43 -2.25 -10.75
C ASP A 88 -22.72 -1.48 -9.63
N GLY A 89 -22.19 -0.28 -9.92
CA GLY A 89 -21.66 0.65 -8.91
C GLY A 89 -20.24 0.37 -8.44
N ARG A 90 -19.48 -0.50 -9.11
CA ARG A 90 -18.06 -0.74 -8.81
C ARG A 90 -17.20 0.31 -9.49
N ARG A 91 -16.15 0.76 -8.80
CA ARG A 91 -15.25 1.79 -9.35
C ARG A 91 -14.24 1.16 -10.28
N ILE A 92 -13.95 1.86 -11.38
CA ILE A 92 -12.89 1.54 -12.33
C ILE A 92 -11.71 2.44 -11.98
N LEU A 93 -10.60 1.83 -11.58
CA LEU A 93 -9.42 2.49 -11.07
C LEU A 93 -8.29 2.37 -12.10
N MET A 94 -7.60 3.47 -12.33
CA MET A 94 -6.38 3.52 -13.11
C MET A 94 -5.21 3.73 -12.15
N PHE A 95 -4.35 2.73 -12.07
CA PHE A 95 -3.12 2.75 -11.29
C PHE A 95 -1.96 3.24 -12.14
N ASN A 96 -1.12 4.05 -11.52
CA ASN A 96 0.15 4.47 -12.10
C ASN A 96 1.31 3.70 -11.44
N HIS A 97 2.40 3.56 -12.19
CA HIS A 97 3.63 3.00 -11.67
C HIS A 97 4.18 3.85 -10.51
N ASP A 98 4.62 3.20 -9.44
CA ASP A 98 5.43 3.86 -8.40
C ASP A 98 6.81 4.17 -8.99
N HIS A 99 7.03 5.45 -9.34
CA HIS A 99 8.27 5.94 -9.94
C HIS A 99 9.46 5.94 -8.96
N THR A 100 9.26 5.62 -7.68
CA THR A 100 10.32 5.63 -6.65
C THR A 100 11.20 4.37 -6.63
N ARG A 101 11.07 3.47 -7.62
CA ARG A 101 11.81 2.20 -7.71
C ARG A 101 12.49 2.02 -9.07
N ASN A 102 13.65 1.37 -9.07
CA ASN A 102 14.32 0.96 -10.30
C ASN A 102 13.61 -0.24 -10.93
N HIS A 103 13.29 -0.14 -12.21
CA HIS A 103 12.54 -1.15 -12.97
C HIS A 103 13.34 -1.68 -14.16
N SER A 104 13.04 -2.91 -14.57
CA SER A 104 13.58 -3.48 -15.81
C SER A 104 13.17 -2.62 -17.02
N PRO A 105 14.04 -2.46 -18.05
CA PRO A 105 13.77 -1.58 -19.20
C PRO A 105 12.45 -1.85 -19.95
N LYS A 106 11.88 -3.05 -19.84
CA LYS A 106 10.58 -3.41 -20.45
C LYS A 106 9.34 -2.86 -19.73
N ILE A 107 9.49 -2.21 -18.57
CA ILE A 107 8.36 -1.69 -17.78
C ILE A 107 7.91 -0.30 -18.27
N ASN A 108 8.74 0.41 -19.04
CA ASN A 108 8.40 1.73 -19.58
C ASN A 108 7.20 1.74 -20.56
N ASP A 109 6.76 0.58 -21.05
CA ASP A 109 5.63 0.49 -22.00
C ASP A 109 4.30 0.08 -21.32
N ALA A 110 4.32 -0.27 -20.02
CA ALA A 110 3.15 -0.68 -19.25
C ALA A 110 2.74 0.38 -18.21
N ASP A 111 2.59 1.63 -18.67
CA ASP A 111 2.47 2.80 -17.79
C ASP A 111 1.26 2.80 -16.85
N LYS A 112 0.20 2.07 -17.20
CA LYS A 112 -1.11 2.16 -16.52
C LYS A 112 -1.77 0.79 -16.44
N VAL A 113 -2.24 0.43 -15.25
CA VAL A 113 -3.09 -0.75 -15.05
C VAL A 113 -4.48 -0.30 -14.64
N ILE A 114 -5.47 -0.79 -15.39
CA ILE A 114 -6.88 -0.56 -15.10
C ILE A 114 -7.42 -1.77 -14.34
N LEU A 115 -7.97 -1.53 -13.15
CA LEU A 115 -8.67 -2.53 -12.36
C LEU A 115 -10.10 -2.08 -12.09
N VAL A 116 -11.01 -3.05 -11.98
CA VAL A 116 -12.34 -2.82 -11.43
C VAL A 116 -12.35 -3.37 -10.01
N GLU A 117 -12.87 -2.59 -9.07
CA GLU A 117 -12.99 -3.04 -7.68
C GLU A 117 -13.80 -4.33 -7.56
N SER A 118 -13.53 -5.10 -6.50
CA SER A 118 -14.20 -6.39 -6.28
C SER A 118 -15.69 -6.23 -5.95
N LYS A 119 -16.07 -5.10 -5.34
CA LYS A 119 -17.44 -4.77 -4.89
C LYS A 119 -17.68 -3.27 -4.94
N SER A 120 -18.95 -2.87 -4.94
CA SER A 120 -19.34 -1.46 -4.84
C SER A 120 -19.14 -0.96 -3.41
N ILE A 121 -19.10 0.37 -3.23
CA ILE A 121 -19.04 0.96 -1.88
C ILE A 121 -20.27 0.57 -1.06
N GLN A 122 -21.46 0.54 -1.67
CA GLN A 122 -22.67 0.10 -0.97
C GLN A 122 -22.55 -1.35 -0.47
N ALA A 123 -22.07 -2.27 -1.32
CA ALA A 123 -21.88 -3.66 -0.91
C ALA A 123 -20.83 -3.80 0.21
N TYR A 124 -19.82 -2.93 0.23
CA TYR A 124 -18.85 -2.86 1.31
C TYR A 124 -19.44 -2.34 2.61
N LEU A 125 -20.25 -1.27 2.57
CA LEU A 125 -20.92 -0.72 3.76
C LEU A 125 -21.91 -1.72 4.37
N ASN A 126 -22.69 -2.42 3.54
CA ASN A 126 -23.58 -3.47 4.03
C ASN A 126 -22.79 -4.59 4.73
N GLN A 127 -21.62 -4.96 4.18
CA GLN A 127 -20.76 -5.96 4.82
C GLN A 127 -20.23 -5.47 6.18
N LEU A 128 -19.87 -4.20 6.31
CA LEU A 128 -19.45 -3.62 7.59
C LEU A 128 -20.59 -3.62 8.61
N GLU A 129 -21.79 -3.25 8.19
CA GLU A 129 -22.99 -3.31 9.04
C GLU A 129 -23.28 -4.74 9.52
N GLU A 130 -23.17 -5.73 8.62
CA GLU A 130 -23.30 -7.16 8.96
C GLU A 130 -22.22 -7.64 9.95
N MET A 131 -21.02 -7.01 9.94
CA MET A 131 -19.95 -7.25 10.90
C MET A 131 -20.16 -6.54 12.24
N GLY A 132 -21.19 -5.68 12.36
CA GLY A 132 -21.51 -4.91 13.56
C GLY A 132 -20.79 -3.56 13.67
N GLU A 133 -20.19 -3.08 12.58
CA GLU A 133 -19.52 -1.78 12.50
C GLU A 133 -20.53 -0.63 12.31
N ASP A 134 -20.21 0.56 12.80
CA ASP A 134 -21.02 1.77 12.55
C ASP A 134 -20.70 2.35 11.17
N VAL A 135 -21.60 2.16 10.21
CA VAL A 135 -21.46 2.70 8.85
C VAL A 135 -21.33 4.23 8.79
N ALA A 136 -21.73 4.95 9.85
CA ALA A 136 -21.57 6.40 9.93
C ALA A 136 -20.10 6.84 9.97
N GLU A 137 -19.20 6.03 10.53
CA GLU A 137 -17.75 6.30 10.55
C GLU A 137 -17.13 6.27 9.14
N TYR A 138 -17.82 5.63 8.20
CA TYR A 138 -17.38 5.47 6.81
C TYR A 138 -18.07 6.47 5.86
N GLN A 139 -18.75 7.49 6.41
CA GLN A 139 -19.31 8.57 5.62
C GLN A 139 -18.21 9.28 4.82
N GLY A 140 -18.44 9.47 3.53
CA GLY A 140 -17.47 10.14 2.65
C GLY A 140 -16.45 9.21 1.98
N ILE A 141 -16.46 7.89 2.24
CA ILE A 141 -15.62 6.90 1.52
C ILE A 141 -15.67 7.12 0.00
N PHE A 142 -16.84 7.44 -0.55
CA PHE A 142 -17.02 7.66 -1.99
C PHE A 142 -16.16 8.82 -2.54
N GLY A 143 -15.86 9.83 -1.72
CA GLY A 143 -15.05 10.99 -2.09
C GLY A 143 -13.58 10.67 -2.34
N TYR A 144 -13.07 9.53 -1.84
CA TYR A 144 -11.69 9.08 -2.04
C TYR A 144 -11.49 8.48 -3.44
N SER A 145 -11.55 9.37 -4.44
CA SER A 145 -11.44 9.06 -5.87
C SER A 145 -10.01 9.04 -6.39
N MET A 146 -9.05 9.46 -5.57
CA MET A 146 -7.62 9.43 -5.88
C MET A 146 -6.84 9.16 -4.60
N ALA A 147 -5.74 8.42 -4.72
CA ALA A 147 -4.78 8.22 -3.64
C ALA A 147 -3.36 8.24 -4.20
N LEU A 148 -2.40 8.60 -3.35
CA LEU A 148 -0.98 8.56 -3.65
C LEU A 148 -0.30 7.54 -2.75
N THR A 149 0.68 6.82 -3.30
CA THR A 149 1.52 5.91 -2.52
C THR A 149 2.31 6.71 -1.49
N GLU A 150 2.22 6.30 -0.24
CA GLU A 150 2.98 6.94 0.84
C GLU A 150 4.48 6.66 0.70
N GLN A 151 5.28 7.63 1.14
CA GLN A 151 6.72 7.44 1.29
C GLN A 151 7.00 6.32 2.30
N ARG A 152 8.06 5.56 2.04
CA ARG A 152 8.50 4.52 2.96
C ARG A 152 9.14 5.19 4.18
N SER A 153 8.77 4.74 5.39
CA SER A 153 9.51 5.14 6.59
C SER A 153 10.96 4.63 6.54
N ASP A 154 11.86 5.51 6.99
CA ASP A 154 13.29 5.29 7.19
C ASP A 154 13.63 4.12 8.13
N VAL A 155 12.73 3.80 9.07
CA VAL A 155 12.83 2.62 9.97
C VAL A 155 12.93 1.32 9.18
N PHE A 156 12.31 1.27 7.99
CA PHE A 156 12.37 0.10 7.13
C PHE A 156 13.53 0.15 6.13
N GLU A 157 14.35 1.20 6.11
CA GLU A 157 15.51 1.29 5.22
C GLU A 157 16.68 0.49 5.79
N TYR A 158 17.08 -0.52 5.03
CA TYR A 158 18.26 -1.31 5.33
C TYR A 158 19.54 -0.49 5.12
N PRO A 159 20.63 -0.79 5.85
CA PRO A 159 21.94 -0.27 5.54
C PRO A 159 22.32 -0.60 4.09
N GLU A 160 23.11 0.28 3.47
CA GLU A 160 23.65 0.00 2.14
C GLU A 160 24.48 -1.30 2.18
N PRO A 161 24.21 -2.25 1.27
CA PRO A 161 24.97 -3.49 1.24
C PRO A 161 26.43 -3.20 0.90
N THR A 162 27.35 -3.92 1.56
CA THR A 162 28.79 -3.82 1.33
C THR A 162 29.24 -4.37 -0.03
N VAL A 163 28.32 -4.95 -0.81
CA VAL A 163 28.56 -5.53 -2.14
C VAL A 163 27.68 -4.78 -3.14
N ALA A 164 28.30 -4.29 -4.21
CA ALA A 164 27.58 -3.57 -5.26
C ALA A 164 26.63 -4.51 -6.02
N CYS A 165 25.35 -4.13 -6.11
CA CYS A 165 24.42 -4.77 -7.03
C CYS A 165 24.85 -4.53 -8.49
N THR A 166 24.67 -5.52 -9.35
CA THR A 166 24.93 -5.36 -10.77
C THR A 166 23.92 -4.39 -11.38
N GLN A 167 24.43 -3.33 -12.03
CA GLN A 167 23.62 -2.32 -12.72
C GLN A 167 22.94 -2.86 -13.99
N ASN A 168 23.39 -4.03 -14.48
CA ASN A 168 22.88 -4.63 -15.70
C ASN A 168 21.72 -5.57 -15.39
N HIS A 169 20.53 -5.20 -15.82
CA HIS A 169 19.35 -6.06 -15.80
C HIS A 169 19.20 -6.77 -17.14
N TYR A 170 19.30 -8.10 -17.14
CA TYR A 170 19.11 -8.93 -18.35
C TYR A 170 17.77 -9.67 -18.27
N ASN A 171 17.07 -9.72 -19.40
CA ASN A 171 15.90 -10.59 -19.53
C ASN A 171 16.38 -12.00 -19.89
N LEU A 172 16.07 -13.00 -19.08
CA LEU A 172 16.27 -14.40 -19.46
C LEU A 172 15.20 -14.76 -20.50
N SER A 173 15.59 -14.88 -21.76
CA SER A 173 14.77 -15.51 -22.80
C SER A 173 15.01 -17.01 -22.78
N VAL A 174 13.99 -17.79 -22.41
CA VAL A 174 14.04 -19.24 -22.63
C VAL A 174 13.82 -19.46 -24.12
N SER A 175 14.88 -19.80 -24.85
CA SER A 175 14.77 -20.22 -26.24
C SER A 175 13.98 -21.55 -26.33
N PRO A 176 13.07 -21.72 -27.31
CA PRO A 176 12.21 -22.92 -27.43
C PRO A 176 12.97 -24.25 -27.46
N ASN A 177 14.23 -24.25 -27.88
CA ASN A 177 15.07 -25.46 -27.99
C ASN A 177 15.54 -26.04 -26.64
N ALA A 178 15.12 -25.49 -25.50
CA ALA A 178 15.46 -26.02 -24.17
C ALA A 178 14.42 -27.00 -23.61
N MET A 179 13.29 -27.23 -24.29
CA MET A 179 12.43 -28.37 -24.04
C MET A 179 12.73 -29.42 -25.12
N GLY A 180 13.64 -30.32 -24.81
CA GLY A 180 14.00 -31.45 -25.68
C GLY A 180 12.76 -32.30 -26.02
N GLU A 181 12.79 -32.83 -27.25
CA GLU A 181 11.99 -33.98 -27.70
C GLU A 181 12.15 -35.20 -26.78
#